data_AF-A0A958MSL3-F1
#
_entry.id   AF-A0A958MSL3-F1
#
_cell.length_a   1.000
_cell.length_b   1.000
_cell.length_c   1.000
_cell.angle_alpha   90.00
_cell.angle_beta   90.00
_cell.angle_gamma   90.00
#
_symmetry.space_group_name_H-M   'P 1'
#
loop_
_entity.id
_entity.type
_entity.pdbx_description
1 polymer ?
#
loop_
_entity_poly.entity_id
_entity_poly.type
_entity_poly.pdbx_seq_one_letter_code
_entity_poly.pdbx_strand_id
1 'polypeptide(L)' 'MNVTSVEAEQLKPAREKILAQLDRLNGRKVLVVGDLGLDQYVLGEVRRISPEAPVPVLEVKQEDR' A
#
# COMPACT_ATOMS: atom_id res chain seq x y z
N MET A 1 20.17 19.55 -11.04
CA MET A 1 18.74 19.90 -10.94
C MET A 1 18.05 18.69 -10.34
N ASN A 2 17.87 18.69 -9.02
CA ASN A 2 17.38 17.52 -8.30
C ASN A 2 15.84 17.56 -8.29
N VAL A 3 15.23 16.69 -9.10
CA VAL A 3 13.79 16.56 -9.28
C VAL A 3 13.06 16.21 -7.96
N THR A 4 13.77 15.60 -7.01
CA THR A 4 13.25 15.16 -5.70
C THR A 4 12.73 16.29 -4.80
N SER A 5 13.28 17.51 -4.93
CA SER A 5 12.89 18.63 -4.06
C SER A 5 11.56 19.27 -4.47
N VAL A 6 11.17 19.15 -5.75
CA VAL A 6 9.99 19.82 -6.31
C VAL A 6 8.70 19.05 -5.97
N GLU A 7 8.77 17.71 -5.97
CA GLU A 7 7.62 16.82 -5.67
C GLU A 7 7.19 16.91 -4.20
N ALA A 8 8.15 17.00 -3.28
CA ALA A 8 7.87 17.15 -1.86
C ALA A 8 7.23 18.50 -1.52
N GLU A 9 7.61 19.57 -2.23
CA GLU A 9 7.10 20.93 -2.03
C GLU A 9 5.61 21.03 -2.42
N GLN A 10 5.20 20.36 -3.50
CA GLN A 10 3.82 20.32 -3.97
C GLN A 10 2.87 19.54 -3.05
N LEU A 11 3.40 18.61 -2.25
CA LEU A 11 2.64 17.81 -1.29
C LEU A 11 2.46 18.49 0.07
N LYS A 12 3.24 19.56 0.37
CA LYS A 12 3.17 20.28 1.65
C LYS A 12 1.75 20.80 1.99
N PRO A 13 1.00 21.42 1.06
CA PRO A 13 -0.33 21.93 1.38
C PRO A 13 -1.33 20.83 1.74
N ALA A 14 -1.25 19.67 1.07
CA ALA A 14 -2.11 18.53 1.37
C ALA A 14 -1.80 17.94 2.75
N ARG A 15 -0.51 17.82 3.08
CA ARG A 15 -0.05 17.37 4.40
C ARG A 15 -0.58 18.28 5.51
N GLU A 16 -0.38 19.60 5.38
CA GLU A 16 -0.84 20.59 6.37
C GLU A 16 -2.36 20.53 6.57
N LYS A 17 -3.11 20.40 5.48
CA LYS A 17 -4.57 20.26 5.54
C LYS A 17 -5.00 18.98 6.26
N ILE A 18 -4.35 17.84 6.02
CA ILE A 18 -4.67 16.57 6.72
C ILE A 18 -4.35 16.70 8.21
N LEU A 19 -3.18 17.24 8.55
CA LEU A 19 -2.74 17.42 9.93
C LEU A 19 -3.72 18.32 10.72
N ALA A 20 -4.18 19.41 10.10
CA ALA A 20 -5.16 20.32 10.71
C ALA A 20 -6.53 19.68 11.00
N GLN A 21 -6.82 18.50 10.43
CA GLN A 21 -8.08 17.79 10.67
C GLN A 21 -7.97 16.70 11.76
N LEU A 22 -6.76 16.32 12.19
CA LEU A 22 -6.55 15.24 13.14
C LEU A 22 -7.20 15.50 14.51
N ASP A 23 -7.20 16.75 14.97
CA ASP A 23 -7.83 17.13 16.25
C ASP A 23 -9.32 16.80 16.30
N ARG A 24 -10.00 16.78 15.13
CA ARG A 24 -11.43 16.47 15.03
C ARG A 24 -11.74 14.98 15.22
N LEU A 25 -10.73 14.13 15.07
CA LEU A 25 -10.83 12.68 15.25
C LEU A 25 -10.63 12.28 16.72
N ASN A 26 -10.06 13.17 17.54
CA ASN A 26 -9.80 12.88 18.94
C ASN A 26 -11.10 12.57 19.70
N GLY A 27 -11.09 11.51 20.51
CA GLY A 27 -12.24 11.08 21.32
C GLY A 27 -13.41 10.46 20.54
N ARG A 28 -13.29 10.30 19.22
CA ARG A 28 -14.33 9.64 18.41
C ARG A 28 -14.26 8.13 18.58
N LYS A 29 -15.40 7.51 18.90
CA LYS A 29 -15.55 6.05 18.93
C LYS A 29 -16.04 5.58 17.56
N VAL A 30 -15.36 4.60 16.98
CA VAL A 30 -15.73 3.97 15.72
C VAL A 30 -16.05 2.50 16.01
N LEU A 31 -17.21 2.03 15.56
CA LEU A 31 -17.60 0.63 15.61
C LEU A 31 -17.47 0.06 14.20
N VAL A 32 -16.63 -0.97 14.05
CA VAL A 32 -16.49 -1.72 12.80
C VAL A 32 -17.29 -3.02 12.96
N VAL A 33 -18.21 -3.27 12.05
CA VAL A 33 -19.03 -4.50 12.02
C VAL A 33 -18.91 -5.13 10.65
N GLY A 34 -18.50 -6.39 10.61
CA GLY A 34 -18.30 -7.15 9.38
C GLY A 34 -17.22 -8.21 9.55
N ASP A 35 -16.85 -8.82 8.44
CA ASP A 35 -15.79 -9.83 8.40
C ASP A 35 -14.40 -9.18 8.38
N LEU A 36 -13.43 -9.89 8.96
CA LEU A 36 -12.03 -9.50 8.91
C LEU A 36 -11.34 -10.26 7.77
N GLY A 37 -10.72 -9.51 6.85
CA GLY A 37 -9.78 -10.04 5.88
C GLY A 37 -8.36 -10.02 6.43
N LEU A 38 -7.59 -11.06 6.12
CA LEU A 38 -6.14 -11.05 6.29
C LEU A 38 -5.50 -10.92 4.91
N ASP A 39 -4.69 -9.89 4.74
CA ASP A 39 -3.85 -9.75 3.55
C ASP A 39 -2.55 -10.52 3.77
N GLN A 40 -2.23 -11.42 2.84
CA GLN A 40 -0.97 -12.16 2.82
C GLN A 40 -0.20 -11.77 1.57
N TYR A 41 1.10 -11.52 1.73
CA TYR A 41 1.97 -11.12 0.63
C TYR A 41 2.99 -12.22 0.33
N VAL A 42 3.09 -12.54 -0.96
CA VAL A 42 4.05 -13.48 -1.52
C VAL A 42 4.92 -12.72 -2.52
N LEU A 43 6.21 -12.65 -2.23
CA LEU A 43 7.21 -11.97 -3.04
C LEU A 43 8.03 -13.01 -3.79
N GLY A 44 8.23 -12.78 -5.08
CA GLY A 44 8.92 -13.71 -5.96
C GLY A 44 9.29 -13.08 -7.30
N GLU A 45 9.89 -13.88 -8.17
CA GLU A 45 10.24 -13.47 -9.54
C GLU A 45 9.45 -14.28 -10.56
N VAL A 46 9.03 -13.64 -11.66
CA VAL A 46 8.40 -14.33 -12.80
C VAL A 46 9.44 -14.51 -13.89
N ARG A 47 9.80 -15.76 -14.19
CA ARG A 47 10.84 -16.09 -15.18
C ARG A 47 10.33 -16.79 -16.43
N ARG A 48 9.09 -17.29 -16.40
CA ARG A 48 8.49 -18.01 -17.54
C ARG A 48 6.97 -17.92 -17.53
N ILE A 49 6.38 -18.22 -18.68
CA ILE A 49 4.95 -18.47 -18.84
C ILE A 49 4.69 -19.97 -18.65
N SER A 50 3.53 -20.33 -18.11
CA SER A 50 3.11 -21.72 -17.96
C SER A 50 2.92 -22.38 -19.34
N PRO A 51 3.38 -23.62 -19.54
CA PRO A 51 3.09 -24.36 -20.78
C PRO A 51 1.63 -24.83 -20.87
N GLU A 52 0.91 -24.87 -19.75
CA GLU A 52 -0.47 -25.38 -19.67
C GLU A 52 -1.53 -24.30 -19.93
N ALA A 53 -1.18 -23.03 -19.74
CA ALA A 53 -2.05 -21.89 -19.97
C ALA A 53 -1.22 -20.60 -20.09
N PRO A 54 -1.72 -19.54 -20.76
CA PRO A 54 -1.00 -18.27 -20.92
C PRO A 54 -1.00 -17.43 -19.63
N VAL A 55 -0.48 -17.99 -18.54
CA VAL A 55 -0.37 -17.37 -17.21
C VAL A 55 1.08 -17.36 -16.74
N PRO A 56 1.54 -16.29 -16.05
CA PRO A 56 2.88 -16.24 -15.49
C PRO A 56 3.03 -17.21 -14.31
N VAL A 57 4.23 -17.77 -14.15
CA VAL A 57 4.56 -18.59 -12.97
C VAL A 57 5.46 -17.77 -12.05
N LEU A 58 4.98 -17.51 -10.82
CA LEU A 58 5.75 -16.84 -9.77
C LEU A 58 6.64 -17.85 -9.04
N GLU A 59 7.95 -17.63 -9.08
CA GLU A 59 8.92 -18.35 -8.27
C GLU A 59 9.05 -17.63 -6.91
N VAL A 60 8.47 -18.23 -5.86
CA VAL A 60 8.37 -17.62 -4.53
C VAL A 60 9.74 -17.52 -3.85
N LYS A 61 10.05 -16.34 -3.32
CA LYS A 61 11.29 -16.04 -2.58
C LYS A 61 11.05 -15.72 -1.11
N GLN A 62 9.97 -15.02 -0.80
CA GLN A 62 9.61 -14.61 0.55
C GLN A 62 8.10 -14.61 0.70
N GLU A 63 7.61 -15.04 1.86
CA GLU A 63 6.21 -14.97 2.25
C GLU A 63 6.13 -14.34 3.63
N ASP A 64 5.10 -13.53 3.86
CA ASP A 64 4.77 -13.06 5.21
C ASP A 64 4.29 -14.27 6.04
N ARG A 65 5.13 -14.71 6.98
CA ARG A 65 4.84 -15.79 7.93
C ARG A 65 4.70 -15.26 9.35
#